data_AF-X8DR85-F1
#
_entry.id   AF-X8DR85-F1
#
_cell.length_a   1.000
_cell.length_b   1.000
_cell.length_c   1.000
_cell.angle_alpha   90.00
_cell.angle_beta   90.00
_cell.angle_gamma   90.00
#
_symmetry.space_group_name_H-M   'P 1'
#
loop_
_entity.id
_entity.type
_entity.pdbx_description
1 polymer ?
#
loop_
_entity_poly.entity_id
_entity_poly.type
_entity_poly.pdbx_seq_one_letter_code
_entity_poly.pdbx_strand_id
1 'polypeptide(L)' 'MWIAPDVRGLGLGKRILAELERLAVDHGAHTIRLDTNRALTEAIAMYRSAGYDEVVAFNQEKYAHFWFQKRLNTQAASR' A
#
# COMPACT_ATOMS: atom_id res chain seq x y z
N MET A 1 1.10 4.94 -5.80
CA MET A 1 1.07 6.33 -5.28
C MET A 1 2.23 7.11 -5.89
N TRP A 2 2.06 8.40 -6.15
CA TRP A 2 3.12 9.27 -6.66
C TRP A 2 3.32 10.45 -5.71
N ILE A 3 4.58 10.81 -5.46
CA ILE A 3 4.98 11.96 -4.66
C ILE A 3 5.95 12.78 -5.52
N ALA A 4 5.72 14.09 -5.61
CA ALA A 4 6.59 15.01 -6.33
C ALA A 4 8.03 14.90 -5.79
N PRO A 5 9.06 14.88 -6.66
CA PRO A 5 10.45 14.68 -6.25
C PRO A 5 10.89 15.58 -5.09
N ASP A 6 10.50 16.86 -5.13
CA ASP A 6 10.94 17.89 -4.18
C ASP A 6 10.40 17.71 -2.75
N VAL A 7 9.44 16.81 -2.55
CA VAL A 7 8.85 16.52 -1.22
C VAL A 7 8.97 15.05 -0.83
N ARG A 8 9.81 14.27 -1.52
CA ARG A 8 10.14 12.88 -1.12
C ARG A 8 10.98 12.87 0.15
N GLY A 9 11.04 11.71 0.81
CA GLY A 9 11.77 11.54 2.07
C GLY A 9 11.08 12.12 3.32
N LEU A 10 10.04 12.94 3.17
CA LEU A 10 9.29 13.56 4.28
C LEU A 10 8.23 12.64 4.92
N GLY A 11 8.24 11.35 4.62
CA GLY A 11 7.26 10.38 5.13
C GLY A 11 5.84 10.52 4.56
N LEU A 12 5.62 11.38 3.55
CA LEU A 12 4.31 11.61 2.94
C LEU A 12 3.69 10.34 2.34
N GLY A 13 4.50 9.47 1.72
CA GLY A 13 4.01 8.18 1.18
C GLY A 13 3.36 7.30 2.25
N LYS A 14 3.96 7.24 3.45
CA LYS A 14 3.40 6.49 4.59
C LYS A 14 2.10 7.11 5.10
N ARG A 15 2.03 8.44 5.15
CA ARG A 15 0.81 9.16 5.58
C ARG A 15 -0.34 8.93 4.60
N ILE A 16 -0.08 9.03 3.30
CA ILE A 16 -1.10 8.77 2.27
C ILE A 16 -1.55 7.31 2.35
N LEU A 17 -0.62 6.36 2.48
CA LEU A 17 -0.96 4.94 2.59
C LEU A 17 -1.87 4.65 3.79
N ALA A 18 -1.53 5.20 4.96
CA ALA A 18 -2.32 5.03 6.17
C ALA A 18 -3.73 5.62 6.02
N GLU A 19 -3.87 6.77 5.37
CA GLU A 19 -5.18 7.38 5.13
C GLU A 19 -6.00 6.56 4.11
N LEU A 20 -5.37 6.00 3.08
CA LEU A 20 -6.03 5.08 2.17
C LEU A 20 -6.50 3.80 2.89
N GLU A 21 -5.71 3.27 3.82
CA GLU A 21 -6.12 2.12 4.66
C GLU A 21 -7.32 2.45 5.54
N ARG A 22 -7.31 3.63 6.17
CA ARG A 22 -8.42 4.12 6.98
C ARG A 22 -9.70 4.25 6.15
N LEU A 23 -9.61 4.93 5.01
CA LEU A 23 -10.74 5.10 4.09
C LEU A 23 -11.26 3.74 3.58
N ALA A 24 -10.37 2.80 3.27
CA ALA A 24 -10.76 1.47 2.84
C ALA A 24 -11.57 0.74 3.95
N VAL A 25 -11.13 0.81 5.20
CA VAL A 25 -11.88 0.27 6.35
C VAL A 25 -13.26 0.94 6.48
N ASP A 26 -13.33 2.27 6.41
CA ASP A 26 -14.60 3.02 6.52
C ASP A 26 -15.61 2.62 5.42
N HIS A 27 -15.12 2.20 4.24
CA HIS A 27 -15.94 1.72 3.14
C HIS A 27 -16.20 0.21 3.18
N GLY A 28 -15.86 -0.46 4.28
CA GLY A 28 -16.10 -1.89 4.49
C GLY A 28 -15.11 -2.81 3.76
N ALA A 29 -13.99 -2.30 3.27
CA ALA A 29 -12.95 -3.15 2.70
C ALA A 29 -12.20 -3.92 3.80
N HIS A 30 -11.91 -5.20 3.53
CA HIS A 30 -11.18 -6.07 4.44
C HIS A 30 -9.71 -6.27 4.03
N THR A 31 -9.34 -5.86 2.83
CA THR A 31 -8.03 -6.13 2.25
C THR A 31 -7.65 -5.02 1.27
N ILE A 32 -6.41 -4.53 1.37
CA ILE A 32 -5.77 -3.77 0.29
C ILE A 32 -4.77 -4.67 -0.42
N ARG A 33 -4.77 -4.58 -1.76
CA ARG A 33 -3.80 -5.21 -2.63
C ARG A 33 -3.15 -4.14 -3.51
N LEU A 34 -1.86 -4.27 -3.75
CA LEU A 34 -1.11 -3.39 -4.63
C LEU A 34 -0.02 -4.16 -5.35
N ASP A 35 0.38 -3.65 -6.50
CA ASP A 35 1.54 -4.12 -7.24
C ASP A 35 2.54 -2.99 -7.44
N THR A 36 3.81 -3.33 -7.60
CA THR A 36 4.88 -2.35 -7.79
C THR A 36 5.98 -2.86 -8.70
N ASN A 37 6.63 -1.93 -9.41
CA ASN A 37 7.81 -2.21 -10.21
C ASN A 37 9.04 -2.37 -9.30
N ARG A 38 9.96 -3.27 -9.68
CA ARG A 38 11.19 -3.53 -8.92
C ARG A 38 12.13 -2.33 -8.75
N ALA A 39 12.04 -1.34 -9.62
CA ALA A 39 12.83 -0.11 -9.53
C ALA A 39 12.37 0.83 -8.40
N LEU A 40 11.14 0.67 -7.89
CA LEU A 40 10.57 1.50 -6.83
C LEU A 40 10.96 0.98 -5.44
N THR A 41 12.26 0.93 -5.16
CA THR A 41 12.83 0.34 -3.93
C THR A 41 12.30 0.98 -2.65
N GLU A 42 12.14 2.30 -2.63
CA GLU A 42 11.58 3.04 -1.50
C GLU A 42 10.12 2.65 -1.23
N ALA A 43 9.31 2.48 -2.29
CA ALA A 43 7.93 2.04 -2.17
C ALA A 43 7.84 0.61 -1.63
N ILE A 44 8.67 -0.30 -2.16
CA ILE A 44 8.77 -1.69 -1.68
C ILE A 44 9.10 -1.73 -0.19
N ALA A 45 10.12 -0.99 0.25
CA ALA A 45 10.50 -0.91 1.66
C ALA A 45 9.38 -0.32 2.52
N MET A 46 8.71 0.72 2.02
CA MET A 46 7.57 1.34 2.68
C MET A 46 6.42 0.35 2.89
N TYR A 47 5.99 -0.38 1.86
CA TYR A 47 4.90 -1.36 1.97
C TYR A 47 5.24 -2.47 2.96
N ARG A 48 6.45 -3.03 2.90
CA ARG A 48 6.92 -4.03 3.87
C ARG A 48 6.90 -3.48 5.29
N SER A 49 7.38 -2.25 5.51
CA SER A 49 7.36 -1.60 6.83
C SER A 49 5.94 -1.28 7.32
N ALA A 50 4.97 -1.16 6.41
CA ALA A 50 3.57 -0.92 6.73
C ALA A 50 2.79 -2.23 7.00
N GLY A 51 3.46 -3.39 6.98
CA GLY A 51 2.86 -4.69 7.26
C GLY A 51 2.12 -5.31 6.06
N TYR A 52 2.53 -4.97 4.84
CA TYR A 52 2.09 -5.71 3.66
C TYR A 52 2.94 -6.96 3.47
N ASP A 53 2.26 -8.08 3.26
CA ASP A 53 2.86 -9.35 2.90
C ASP A 53 3.01 -9.43 1.37
N GLU A 54 4.16 -9.92 0.92
CA GLU A 54 4.35 -10.24 -0.50
C GLU A 54 3.54 -11.49 -0.86
N VAL A 55 2.81 -11.44 -1.97
CA VAL A 55 1.90 -12.50 -2.41
C VAL A 55 2.13 -12.82 -3.89
N VAL A 56 1.54 -13.93 -4.33
CA VAL A 56 1.50 -14.26 -5.75
C VAL A 56 0.79 -13.17 -6.56
N ALA A 57 1.16 -13.05 -7.83
CA ALA A 57 0.53 -12.10 -8.73
C ALA A 57 -0.99 -12.28 -8.78
N PHE A 58 -1.73 -11.22 -8.46
CA PHE A 58 -3.21 -11.20 -8.53
C PHE A 58 -3.73 -10.54 -9.82
N ASN A 59 -2.84 -9.99 -10.64
CA ASN A 59 -3.14 -9.43 -11.95
C ASN A 59 -1.97 -9.73 -12.92
N GLN A 60 -2.13 -9.35 -14.19
CA GLN A 60 -1.12 -9.53 -15.25
C GLN A 60 -0.46 -8.19 -15.63
N GLU A 61 -0.30 -7.28 -14.67
CA GLU A 61 0.29 -5.96 -14.94
C GLU A 61 1.74 -6.13 -15.44
N LYS A 62 2.00 -5.69 -16.67
CA LYS A 62 3.25 -5.95 -17.40
C LYS A 62 4.48 -5.36 -16.71
N TYR A 63 4.31 -4.25 -16.00
CA TYR A 63 5.41 -3.57 -15.32
C TYR A 63 5.51 -3.91 -13.84
N ALA A 64 4.58 -4.69 -13.30
CA ALA A 64 4.63 -5.17 -11.94
C ALA A 64 5.64 -6.30 -11.79
N HIS A 65 6.36 -6.28 -10.68
CA HIS A 65 7.33 -7.32 -10.32
C HIS A 65 7.10 -7.87 -8.92
N PHE A 66 6.40 -7.11 -8.07
CA PHE A 66 6.03 -7.50 -6.72
C PHE A 66 4.56 -7.20 -6.48
N TRP A 67 3.86 -8.14 -5.86
CA TRP A 67 2.47 -8.00 -5.45
C TRP A 67 2.40 -8.10 -3.94
N PHE A 68 1.62 -7.22 -3.34
CA PHE A 68 1.50 -7.08 -1.91
C PHE A 68 0.05 -7.12 -1.49
N GLN A 69 -0.21 -7.65 -0.30
CA GLN A 69 -1.51 -7.66 0.32
C GLN A 69 -1.39 -7.29 1.80
N LYS A 70 -2.37 -6.54 2.31
CA LYS A 70 -2.57 -6.35 3.74
C LYS A 70 -4.04 -6.56 4.07
N ARG A 71 -4.30 -7.40 5.07
CA ARG A 71 -5.64 -7.50 5.69
C ARG A 71 -5.83 -6.30 6.61
N LEU A 72 -6.96 -5.63 6.45
CA LEU A 72 -7.33 -4.47 7.25
C LEU A 72 -8.09 -4.93 8.49
N ASN A 73 -7.83 -4.28 9.62
CA ASN A 73 -8.60 -4.52 10.83
C ASN A 73 -9.87 -3.68 10.79
N THR A 74 -11.01 -4.33 10.53
CA THR A 74 -12.31 -3.65 10.46
C THR A 74 -12.97 -3.38 11.81
N GLN A 75 -12.33 -3.78 12.93
CA GLN A 75 -12.88 -3.53 14.27
C GLN A 75 -12.89 -2.04 14.68
N ALA A 76 -12.25 -1.16 13.90
CA ALA A 76 -12.21 0.28 14.17
C ALA A 76 -13.38 1.09 13.57
N ALA A 77 -14.19 0.51 12.66
CA ALA A 77 -15.27 1.23 11.96
C ALA A 77 -16.59 1.34 12.75
N SER A 78 -16.63 0.83 13.99
CA SER A 78 -17.79 0.88 14.86
C SER A 78 -17.75 2.11 15.78
N ARG A 79 -17.82 3.33 15.23
CA ARG A 79 -18.14 4.55 16.00
C ARG A 79 -18.92 5.56 15.17
#